data_AF-A0A7K2Q739-F1
#
_entry.id   AF-A0A7K2Q739-F1
#
_cell.length_a   1.000
_cell.length_b   1.000
_cell.length_c   1.000
_cell.angle_alpha   90.00
_cell.angle_beta   90.00
_cell.angle_gamma   90.00
#
_symmetry.space_group_name_H-M   'P 1'
#
loop_
_entity.id
_entity.type
_entity.pdbx_description
1 polymer ?
#
loop_
_entity_poly.entity_id
_entity_poly.type
_entity_poly.pdbx_seq_one_letter_code
_entity_poly.pdbx_strand_id
1 'polypeptide(L)' 'MTHHKARAALEAVLAAAGDLETADPAVRAGAAEWQRITDLLLDHGGPYTPDTDAYVQGQLTARHHHRDRPRPPAPSPPSG' A
#
# COMPACT_ATOMS: atom_id res chain seq x y z
N MET A 1 9.07 9.54 3.29
CA MET A 1 7.78 8.82 3.40
C MET A 1 6.90 9.29 2.24
N THR A 2 6.20 8.38 1.55
CA THR A 2 5.33 8.71 0.39
C THR A 2 3.86 8.73 0.81
N HIS A 3 3.02 9.45 0.06
CA HIS A 3 1.57 9.52 0.26
C HIS A 3 0.91 8.15 0.43
N HIS A 4 1.15 7.23 -0.51
CA HIS A 4 0.60 5.87 -0.43
C HIS A 4 1.07 5.09 0.80
N LYS A 5 2.28 5.34 1.35
CA LYS A 5 2.77 4.64 2.55
C LYS A 5 2.08 5.14 3.81
N ALA A 6 1.90 6.45 3.94
CA ALA A 6 1.16 7.02 5.06
C ALA A 6 -0.30 6.57 5.04
N ARG A 7 -0.93 6.62 3.86
CA ARG A 7 -2.32 6.17 3.69
C ARG A 7 -2.48 4.67 4.03
N ALA A 8 -1.61 3.82 3.52
CA ALA A 8 -1.65 2.38 3.81
C ALA A 8 -1.40 2.07 5.30
N ALA A 9 -0.52 2.83 5.96
CA ALA A 9 -0.26 2.67 7.39
C ALA A 9 -1.49 3.07 8.22
N LEU A 10 -2.15 4.19 7.89
CA LEU A 10 -3.41 4.59 8.53
C LEU A 10 -4.50 3.52 8.35
N GLU A 11 -4.70 3.03 7.13
CA GLU A 11 -5.68 1.98 6.84
C GLU A 11 -5.39 0.69 7.62
N ALA A 12 -4.12 0.30 7.72
CA ALA A 12 -3.73 -0.88 8.50
C ALA A 12 -4.00 -0.70 10.01
N VAL A 13 -3.74 0.48 10.56
CA VAL A 13 -4.00 0.78 11.97
C VAL A 13 -5.50 0.79 12.26
N LEU A 14 -6.31 1.40 11.40
CA LEU A 14 -7.76 1.43 11.54
C LEU A 14 -8.36 0.01 11.42
N ALA A 15 -7.88 -0.78 10.47
CA ALA A 15 -8.31 -2.17 10.31
C ALA A 15 -7.93 -3.04 11.52
N ALA A 16 -6.75 -2.84 12.09
CA ALA A 16 -6.29 -3.56 13.28
C ALA A 16 -7.03 -3.12 14.56
N ALA A 17 -7.41 -1.85 14.67
CA ALA A 17 -8.13 -1.31 15.82
C ALA A 17 -9.58 -1.83 15.89
N GLY A 18 -10.21 -2.08 14.73
CA GLY A 18 -11.64 -2.40 14.69
C GLY A 18 -12.46 -1.18 15.10
N ASP A 19 -13.03 -1.21 16.31
CA ASP A 19 -13.68 -0.03 16.89
C ASP A 19 -12.65 0.85 17.60
N LEU A 20 -12.27 1.94 16.94
CA LEU A 20 -11.27 2.87 17.44
C LEU A 20 -11.66 3.53 18.76
N GLU A 21 -12.95 3.74 19.04
CA GLU A 21 -13.40 4.39 20.28
C GLU A 21 -13.13 3.53 21.52
N THR A 22 -13.18 2.22 21.35
CA THR A 22 -12.94 1.23 22.43
C THR A 22 -11.50 0.71 22.46
N ALA A 23 -10.68 1.10 21.47
CA ALA A 23 -9.31 0.64 21.35
C ALA A 23 -8.40 1.18 22.47
N ASP A 24 -7.31 0.44 22.72
CA ASP A 24 -6.27 0.82 23.66
C ASP A 24 -5.78 2.27 23.40
N PRO A 25 -5.53 3.08 24.45
CA PRO A 25 -5.05 4.45 24.30
C PRO A 25 -3.82 4.59 23.38
N ALA A 26 -2.89 3.64 23.40
CA ALA A 26 -1.71 3.65 22.53
C ALA A 26 -2.09 3.44 21.05
N VAL A 27 -3.07 2.58 20.78
CA VAL A 27 -3.60 2.37 19.41
C VAL A 27 -4.30 3.62 18.90
N ARG A 28 -5.14 4.25 19.74
CA ARG A 28 -5.81 5.52 19.40
C ARG A 28 -4.80 6.63 19.12
N ALA A 29 -3.76 6.75 19.93
CA ALA A 29 -2.68 7.71 19.71
C ALA A 29 -1.92 7.45 18.39
N GLY A 30 -1.64 6.18 18.09
CA GLY A 30 -1.03 5.79 16.82
C GLY A 30 -1.91 6.15 15.61
N ALA A 31 -3.21 5.86 15.67
CA ALA A 31 -4.16 6.22 14.62
C ALA A 31 -4.24 7.74 14.41
N ALA A 32 -4.27 8.51 15.50
CA ALA A 32 -4.30 9.97 15.44
C ALA A 32 -3.04 10.55 14.79
N GLU A 33 -1.86 9.99 15.06
CA GLU A 33 -0.62 10.44 14.43
C GLU A 33 -0.57 10.10 12.93
N TRP A 34 -1.01 8.90 12.55
CA TRP A 34 -1.12 8.55 11.12
C TRP A 34 -2.15 9.39 10.37
N GLN A 35 -3.25 9.78 11.03
CA GLN A 35 -4.21 10.73 10.50
C GLN A 35 -3.56 12.09 10.27
N ARG A 36 -2.88 12.65 11.29
CA ARG A 36 -2.17 13.93 11.18
C ARG A 36 -1.15 13.94 10.04
N ILE A 37 -0.37 12.88 9.89
CA ILE A 37 0.60 12.73 8.81
C ILE A 37 -0.11 12.73 7.45
N THR A 38 -1.24 12.03 7.34
CA THR A 38 -2.02 11.95 6.09
C THR A 38 -2.63 13.30 5.73
N ASP A 39 -3.13 14.05 6.71
CA ASP A 39 -3.68 15.39 6.52
C ASP A 39 -2.60 16.38 6.07
N LEU A 40 -1.43 16.36 6.71
CA LEU A 40 -0.29 17.19 6.29
C LEU A 40 0.11 16.92 4.83
N LEU A 41 0.08 15.66 4.43
CA LEU A 41 0.39 15.25 3.07
C LEU A 41 -0.69 15.72 2.09
N LEU A 42 -1.97 15.68 2.47
CA LEU A 42 -3.10 16.22 1.70
C LEU A 42 -2.94 17.73 1.48
N ASP A 43 -2.61 18.47 2.53
CA ASP A 43 -2.48 19.94 2.46
C ASP A 43 -1.35 20.38 1.52
N HIS A 44 -0.26 19.61 1.44
CA HIS A 44 0.88 19.93 0.59
C HIS A 44 0.82 19.33 -0.83
N GLY A 45 0.22 18.15 -0.98
CA GLY A 45 0.27 17.37 -2.22
C GLY A 45 -1.08 17.19 -2.91
N GLY A 46 -2.17 17.67 -2.31
CA GLY A 46 -3.52 17.36 -2.75
C GLY A 46 -3.94 15.92 -2.39
N PRO A 47 -5.16 15.52 -2.79
CA PRO A 47 -5.69 14.19 -2.49
C PRO A 47 -4.79 13.07 -2.98
N TYR A 48 -4.67 12.01 -2.19
CA TYR A 48 -4.01 10.80 -2.65
C TYR A 48 -4.83 10.15 -3.77
N THR A 49 -4.26 10.12 -4.98
CA THR A 49 -4.85 9.44 -6.14
C THR A 49 -3.89 8.36 -6.67
N PRO A 50 -4.19 7.06 -6.51
CA PRO A 50 -3.32 5.97 -6.99
C PRO A 50 -2.98 6.06 -8.48
N ASP A 51 -3.91 6.61 -9.28
CA ASP A 51 -3.76 6.77 -10.73
C ASP A 51 -2.61 7.70 -11.13
N THR A 52 -2.19 8.59 -10.24
CA THR A 52 -1.12 9.55 -10.49
C THR A 52 0.10 9.36 -9.57
N ASP A 53 0.05 8.42 -8.62
CA ASP A 53 1.20 8.08 -7.77
C ASP A 53 2.22 7.25 -8.57
N ALA A 54 3.37 7.86 -8.87
CA ALA A 54 4.44 7.25 -9.67
C ALA A 54 4.96 5.91 -9.11
N TYR A 55 4.96 5.74 -7.78
CA TYR A 55 5.36 4.46 -7.19
C TYR A 55 4.31 3.38 -7.46
N VAL A 56 3.02 3.71 -7.28
CA VAL A 56 1.91 2.78 -7.57
C VAL A 56 1.89 2.40 -9.05
N GLN A 57 2.04 3.37 -9.94
CA GLN A 57 2.10 3.13 -11.39
C GLN A 57 3.28 2.24 -11.78
N GLY A 58 4.45 2.43 -11.16
CA GLY A 58 5.60 1.53 -11.34
C GLY A 58 5.32 0.09 -10.92
N GLN A 59 4.62 -0.13 -9.80
CA GLN A 59 4.23 -1.46 -9.33
C GLN A 59 3.20 -2.13 -10.25
N LEU A 60 2.20 -1.38 -10.72
CA LEU A 60 1.20 -1.89 -11.67
C LEU A 60 1.84 -2.29 -13.00
N THR A 61 2.72 -1.44 -13.52
CA THR A 61 3.49 -1.70 -14.74
C THR A 61 4.33 -2.97 -14.61
N ALA A 62 5.07 -3.12 -13.49
CA ALA A 62 5.86 -4.33 -13.23
C ALA A 62 4.99 -5.60 -13.18
N ARG A 63 3.82 -5.55 -12.55
CA ARG A 63 2.88 -6.69 -12.48
C ARG A 63 2.29 -7.04 -13.84
N HIS A 64 1.97 -6.05 -14.66
CA HIS A 64 1.50 -6.26 -16.03
C HIS A 64 2.55 -7.03 -16.84
N HIS A 65 3.79 -6.53 -16.87
CA HIS A 65 4.90 -7.21 -17.55
C HIS A 65 5.20 -8.61 -17.00
N HIS A 66 4.99 -8.86 -15.71
CA HIS A 66 5.16 -10.20 -15.13
C HIS A 66 4.06 -11.17 -15.58
N ARG A 67 2.84 -10.71 -15.85
CA ARG A 67 1.74 -11.55 -16.37
C ARG A 67 1.94 -11.88 -17.85
N ASP A 68 2.51 -10.97 -18.62
CA ASP A 68 2.69 -11.12 -20.06
C ASP A 68 3.98 -11.88 -20.43
N ARG A 69 4.82 -12.21 -19.43
CA ARG A 69 5.98 -13.06 -19.67
C ARG A 69 5.52 -14.48 -20.03
N PRO A 70 5.95 -15.04 -21.17
CA PRO A 70 5.67 -16.42 -21.51
C PRO A 70 6.15 -17.35 -20.39
N ARG A 71 5.32 -18.31 -19.99
CA ARG A 71 5.76 -19.37 -19.08
C ARG A 71 6.95 -20.07 -19.75
N PRO A 72 8.10 -20.23 -19.07
CA PRO A 72 9.22 -20.95 -19.63
C PRO A 72 8.76 -22.38 -20.01
N PRO A 73 9.27 -22.95 -21.12
CA PRO A 73 8.91 -24.30 -21.53
C PRO A 73 9.22 -25.28 -20.40
N ALA A 74 8.35 -26.28 -20.24
CA ALA A 74 8.56 -27.33 -19.24
C ALA A 74 9.92 -28.02 -19.48
N PRO A 75 10.67 -28.36 -18.42
CA PRO A 75 11.94 -29.06 -18.57
C PRO A 75 11.69 -30.42 -19.26
N SER A 76 12.58 -30.78 -20.19
CA SER A 76 12.52 -32.07 -20.87
C SER A 76 12.61 -33.22 -19.87
N PRO A 77 11.83 -34.31 -20.04
CA PRO A 77 11.95 -35.48 -19.19
C PRO A 77 13.34 -36.13 -19.36
N PRO A 78 13.89 -36.77 -18.31
CA PRO A 78 15.20 -37.41 -18.39
C PRO A 78 15.17 -38.55 -19.41
N SER A 79 16.16 -38.57 -20.31
CA SER A 79 16.41 -39.71 -21.20
C SER A 79 16.92 -40.87 -20.35
N GLY A 80 16.15 -41.96 -20.31
CA GLY A 80 16.57 -43.24 -19.74
C GLY A 80 17.58 -43.97 -20.60
#